data_AF-A0AA35W0P2-F1
#
_entry.id   AF-A0AA35W0P2-F1
#
_cell.length_a   1.000
_cell.length_b   1.000
_cell.length_c   1.000
_cell.angle_alpha   90.00
_cell.angle_beta   90.00
_cell.angle_gamma   90.00
#
_symmetry.space_group_name_H-M   'P 1'
#
loop_
_entity.id
_entity.type
_entity.pdbx_description
1 polymer ?
#
loop_
_entity_poly.entity_id
_entity_poly.type
_entity_poly.pdbx_seq_one_letter_code
_entity_poly.pdbx_strand_id
1 'polypeptide(L)'
;VVETDRGGQVTYHGPGQLVAYPIVNLRDWGGPLKYVRNLEQVIICALADFGINAGVEQGLTGVWVGNAKIAAIGVKISRGVAHHGFAINVDPDLSKFAQIVPCGITDRRVTSMAQLLGASTPEMPAVQHSVARRYGRGMGYRMGRIRNSLVGQLASPGGSEMRTTVE
;
A
#
# COMPACT_ATOMS: atom_id res chain seq x y z
N VAL A 1 -14.46 -15.74 -2.17
CA VAL A 1 -14.41 -14.45 -1.44
C VAL A 1 -14.02 -14.74 0.00
N VAL A 2 -13.16 -13.94 0.61
CA VAL A 2 -12.75 -14.11 2.02
C VAL A 2 -13.18 -12.88 2.79
N GLU A 3 -13.92 -13.08 3.88
CA GLU A 3 -14.33 -11.99 4.77
C GLU A 3 -13.14 -11.52 5.62
N THR A 4 -13.09 -10.21 5.86
CA THR A 4 -12.01 -9.56 6.57
C THR A 4 -12.53 -8.33 7.30
N ASP A 5 -11.79 -7.91 8.32
CA ASP A 5 -12.10 -6.79 9.19
C ASP A 5 -11.51 -5.44 8.73
N ARG A 6 -10.89 -5.39 7.54
CA ARG A 6 -10.39 -4.13 6.97
C ARG A 6 -11.51 -3.16 6.65
N GLY A 7 -11.20 -1.87 6.68
CA GLY A 7 -12.08 -0.84 6.12
C GLY A 7 -12.29 -1.00 4.61
N GLY A 8 -13.40 -0.41 4.13
CA GLY A 8 -13.84 -0.49 2.74
C GLY A 8 -14.71 -1.72 2.44
N GLN A 9 -15.19 -1.83 1.21
CA GLN A 9 -15.96 -2.99 0.75
C GLN A 9 -15.06 -4.02 0.05
N VAL A 10 -15.62 -4.85 -0.82
CA VAL A 10 -14.91 -5.87 -1.60
C VAL A 10 -13.76 -5.31 -2.46
N THR A 11 -12.67 -6.08 -2.61
CA THR A 11 -11.53 -5.79 -3.49
C THR A 11 -10.94 -7.10 -4.01
N TYR A 12 -10.08 -7.02 -5.02
CA TYR A 12 -9.29 -8.14 -5.54
C TYR A 12 -7.81 -7.98 -5.21
N HIS A 13 -7.16 -9.11 -4.91
CA HIS A 13 -5.71 -9.23 -4.86
C HIS A 13 -5.23 -10.45 -5.64
N GLY A 14 -4.12 -10.31 -6.35
CA GLY A 14 -3.51 -11.38 -7.13
C GLY A 14 -2.13 -11.02 -7.67
N PRO A 15 -1.52 -11.92 -8.47
CA PRO A 15 -0.23 -11.66 -9.09
C PRO A 15 -0.19 -10.32 -9.83
N GLY A 16 0.94 -9.62 -9.76
CA GLY A 16 1.10 -8.30 -10.35
C GLY A 16 0.59 -7.13 -9.51
N GLN A 17 -0.04 -7.36 -8.35
CA GLN A 17 -0.25 -6.31 -7.36
C GLN A 17 0.87 -6.26 -6.32
N LEU A 18 1.29 -5.04 -5.98
CA LEU A 18 2.06 -4.80 -4.76
C LEU A 18 1.08 -4.60 -3.60
N VAL A 19 1.01 -5.57 -2.70
CA VAL A 19 0.24 -5.46 -1.45
C VAL A 19 1.20 -5.11 -0.30
N ALA A 20 0.91 -4.04 0.43
CA ALA A 20 1.71 -3.59 1.55
C ALA A 20 0.87 -3.53 2.82
N TYR A 21 1.38 -4.12 3.90
CA TYR A 21 0.75 -4.12 5.22
C TYR A 21 1.64 -3.47 6.27
N PRO A 22 1.65 -2.13 6.39
CA PRO A 22 2.41 -1.48 7.44
C PRO A 22 1.74 -1.71 8.80
N ILE A 23 2.41 -2.48 9.66
CA ILE A 23 1.99 -2.73 11.04
C ILE A 23 2.67 -1.69 11.93
N VAL A 24 1.95 -0.62 12.25
CA VAL A 24 2.53 0.56 12.93
C VAL A 24 1.63 1.02 14.09
N ASN A 25 2.27 1.41 15.21
CA ASN A 25 1.59 2.05 16.33
C ASN A 25 1.26 3.51 15.99
N LEU A 26 -0.02 3.87 16.04
CA LEU A 26 -0.55 5.17 15.66
C LEU A 26 -1.07 6.01 16.84
N ARG A 27 -0.84 5.62 18.10
CA ARG A 27 -1.39 6.33 19.27
C ARG A 27 -1.09 7.83 19.28
N ASP A 28 0.12 8.21 18.87
CA ASP A 28 0.58 9.60 18.84
C ASP A 28 0.58 10.21 17.42
N TRP A 29 -0.05 9.54 16.45
CA TRP A 29 0.09 9.87 15.03
C TRP A 29 -0.96 10.82 14.48
N GLY A 30 -1.97 11.18 15.29
CA GLY A 30 -3.06 12.07 14.89
C GLY A 30 -4.24 11.36 14.20
N GLY A 31 -4.37 10.04 14.40
CA GLY A 31 -5.59 9.29 14.14
C GLY A 31 -5.74 8.64 12.75
N PRO A 32 -6.82 7.87 12.55
CA PRO A 32 -7.03 7.03 11.35
C PRO A 32 -7.06 7.81 10.04
N LEU A 33 -7.77 8.93 10.00
CA LEU A 33 -7.94 9.71 8.77
C LEU A 33 -6.60 10.27 8.30
N LYS A 34 -5.82 10.85 9.22
CA LYS A 34 -4.49 11.39 8.91
C LYS A 34 -3.55 10.30 8.40
N TYR A 35 -3.62 9.09 8.96
CA TYR A 35 -2.85 7.96 8.48
C TYR A 35 -3.25 7.54 7.05
N VAL A 36 -4.55 7.43 6.75
CA VAL A 36 -5.03 7.13 5.39
C VAL A 36 -4.57 8.19 4.39
N ARG A 37 -4.68 9.47 4.73
CA ARG A 37 -4.21 10.58 3.87
C ARG A 37 -2.70 10.52 3.64
N ASN A 38 -1.92 10.11 4.64
CA ASN A 38 -0.50 9.88 4.44
C ASN A 38 -0.24 8.70 3.49
N LEU A 39 -0.96 7.58 3.64
CA LEU A 39 -0.83 6.45 2.71
C LEU A 39 -1.12 6.85 1.26
N GLU A 40 -2.17 7.65 1.04
CA GLU A 40 -2.46 8.22 -0.29
C GLU A 40 -1.26 9.02 -0.82
N GLN A 41 -0.70 9.91 0.01
CA GLN A 41 0.46 10.72 -0.40
C GLN A 41 1.71 9.87 -0.67
N VAL A 42 1.97 8.85 0.14
CA VAL A 42 3.08 7.90 -0.06
C VAL A 42 2.96 7.21 -1.41
N ILE A 43 1.78 6.71 -1.74
CA ILE A 43 1.52 6.02 -3.01
C ILE A 43 1.65 7.01 -4.18
N ILE A 44 1.07 8.21 -4.07
CA ILE A 44 1.20 9.26 -5.10
C ILE A 44 2.67 9.58 -5.36
N CYS A 45 3.48 9.79 -4.30
CA CYS A 45 4.90 10.07 -4.45
C CYS A 45 5.67 8.90 -5.05
N ALA A 46 5.30 7.65 -4.72
CA ALA A 46 5.95 6.46 -5.24
C ALA A 46 5.63 6.26 -6.73
N LEU A 47 4.40 6.55 -7.16
CA LEU A 47 3.99 6.53 -8.57
C LEU A 47 4.67 7.65 -9.37
N ALA A 48 4.83 8.83 -8.77
CA ALA A 48 5.54 9.95 -9.38
C ALA A 48 7.02 9.64 -9.68
N ASP A 49 7.66 8.76 -8.88
CA ASP A 49 9.04 8.27 -9.17
C ASP A 49 9.14 7.54 -10.52
N PHE A 50 8.01 7.08 -11.08
CA PHE A 50 7.92 6.41 -12.38
C PHE A 50 7.20 7.26 -13.44
N GLY A 51 7.01 8.56 -13.18
CA GLY A 51 6.36 9.49 -14.12
C GLY A 51 4.83 9.38 -14.17
N ILE A 52 4.19 8.65 -13.24
CA ILE A 52 2.74 8.54 -13.20
C ILE A 52 2.16 9.69 -12.37
N ASN A 53 1.40 10.57 -13.01
CA ASN A 53 0.67 11.64 -12.34
C ASN A 53 -0.63 11.11 -11.73
N ALA A 54 -0.61 10.87 -10.42
CA ALA A 54 -1.75 10.34 -9.66
C ALA A 54 -2.22 11.31 -8.58
N GLY A 55 -3.47 11.15 -8.14
CA GLY A 55 -4.08 11.99 -7.13
C GLY A 55 -5.11 11.24 -6.27
N VAL A 56 -5.87 12.03 -5.52
CA VAL A 56 -7.00 11.55 -4.73
C VAL A 56 -8.31 11.98 -5.38
N GLU A 57 -9.36 11.19 -5.20
CA GLU A 57 -10.72 11.54 -5.61
C GLU A 57 -11.54 11.84 -4.35
N GLN A 58 -12.25 12.98 -4.35
CA GLN A 58 -13.01 13.40 -3.18
C GLN A 58 -14.08 12.36 -2.83
N GLY A 59 -14.11 11.96 -1.56
CA GLY A 59 -15.06 10.96 -1.05
C GLY A 59 -14.70 9.51 -1.38
N LEU A 60 -13.71 9.24 -2.25
CA LEU A 60 -13.34 7.89 -2.65
C LEU A 60 -11.90 7.53 -2.27
N THR A 61 -11.75 6.80 -1.16
CA THR A 61 -10.47 6.35 -0.65
C THR A 61 -9.68 5.52 -1.69
N GLY A 62 -8.39 5.84 -1.80
CA GLY A 62 -7.46 5.23 -2.74
C GLY A 62 -6.74 6.28 -3.59
N VAL A 63 -5.92 5.80 -4.52
CA VAL A 63 -5.17 6.66 -5.44
C VAL A 63 -5.62 6.41 -6.88
N TRP A 64 -5.70 7.49 -7.64
CA TRP A 64 -6.40 7.57 -8.92
C TRP A 64 -5.54 8.25 -9.99
N VAL A 65 -5.71 7.82 -11.24
CA VAL A 65 -5.17 8.48 -12.44
C VAL A 65 -6.35 8.80 -13.34
N GLY A 66 -6.66 10.10 -13.48
CA GLY A 66 -7.94 10.52 -14.05
C GLY A 66 -9.12 9.91 -13.28
N ASN A 67 -10.01 9.21 -13.98
CA ASN A 67 -11.16 8.53 -13.37
C ASN A 67 -10.91 7.05 -13.01
N ALA A 68 -9.67 6.57 -13.11
CA ALA A 68 -9.33 5.16 -12.90
C ALA A 68 -8.51 4.94 -11.61
N LYS A 69 -8.95 4.01 -10.76
CA LYS A 69 -8.26 3.66 -9.51
C LYS A 69 -7.02 2.83 -9.82
N ILE A 70 -5.85 3.27 -9.36
CA ILE A 70 -4.58 2.54 -9.48
C ILE A 70 -4.17 1.88 -8.17
N ALA A 71 -4.62 2.39 -7.02
CA ALA A 71 -4.36 1.78 -5.73
C ALA A 71 -5.58 1.82 -4.80
N ALA A 72 -5.82 0.69 -4.13
CA ALA A 72 -6.82 0.58 -3.08
C ALA A 72 -6.16 0.74 -1.71
N ILE A 73 -6.84 1.40 -0.76
CA ILE A 73 -6.40 1.53 0.63
C ILE A 73 -7.54 1.02 1.51
N GLY A 74 -7.22 0.09 2.39
CA GLY A 74 -8.12 -0.49 3.37
C GLY A 74 -7.32 -0.82 4.61
N VAL A 75 -7.55 -0.05 5.68
CA VAL A 75 -6.84 -0.21 6.96
C VAL A 75 -7.83 -0.56 8.05
N LYS A 76 -7.35 -1.24 9.09
CA LYS A 76 -8.03 -1.37 10.37
C LYS A 76 -7.10 -0.85 11.46
N ILE A 77 -7.65 -0.11 12.42
CA ILE A 77 -6.89 0.29 13.61
C ILE A 77 -7.53 -0.39 14.82
N SER A 78 -6.73 -1.17 15.53
CA SER A 78 -7.14 -1.89 16.73
C SER A 78 -6.13 -1.64 17.84
N ARG A 79 -6.60 -1.23 19.03
CA ARG A 79 -5.75 -0.91 20.19
C ARG A 79 -4.61 0.09 19.89
N GLY A 80 -4.83 0.97 18.91
CA GLY A 80 -3.86 1.96 18.45
C GLY A 80 -2.84 1.46 17.42
N VAL A 81 -2.93 0.21 16.94
CA VAL A 81 -2.04 -0.35 15.91
C VAL A 81 -2.80 -0.48 14.59
N ALA A 82 -2.16 -0.06 13.50
CA ALA A 82 -2.66 -0.24 12.15
C ALA A 82 -2.41 -1.67 11.63
N HIS A 83 -3.40 -2.20 10.95
CA HIS A 83 -3.39 -3.47 10.23
C HIS A 83 -3.90 -3.26 8.81
N HIS A 84 -3.66 -4.24 7.94
CA HIS A 84 -3.87 -4.13 6.50
C HIS A 84 -3.05 -2.97 5.92
N GLY A 85 -3.54 -2.25 4.93
CA GLY A 85 -2.75 -1.22 4.27
C GLY A 85 -3.29 -0.88 2.90
N PHE A 86 -2.51 -1.14 1.87
CA PHE A 86 -2.83 -0.74 0.51
C PHE A 86 -2.34 -1.74 -0.52
N ALA A 87 -2.93 -1.68 -1.71
CA ALA A 87 -2.51 -2.46 -2.87
C ALA A 87 -2.38 -1.56 -4.10
N ILE A 88 -1.23 -1.59 -4.75
CA ILE A 88 -0.95 -0.89 -6.01
C ILE A 88 -1.02 -1.89 -7.15
N ASN A 89 -1.79 -1.55 -8.19
CA ASN A 89 -1.86 -2.31 -9.43
C ASN A 89 -0.61 -2.05 -10.27
N VAL A 90 0.40 -2.91 -10.17
CA VAL A 90 1.61 -2.80 -11.01
C VAL A 90 1.32 -3.42 -12.37
N ASP A 91 1.12 -4.74 -12.42
CA ASP A 91 0.75 -5.50 -13.62
C ASP A 91 -0.22 -6.66 -13.32
N PRO A 92 -1.37 -6.42 -12.64
CA PRO A 92 -2.35 -7.48 -12.41
C PRO A 92 -3.25 -7.69 -13.64
N ASP A 93 -3.86 -8.88 -13.72
CA ASP A 93 -5.01 -9.11 -14.60
C ASP A 93 -6.22 -8.29 -14.13
N LEU A 94 -6.44 -7.14 -14.76
CA LEU A 94 -7.52 -6.21 -14.41
C LEU A 94 -8.92 -6.77 -14.71
N SER A 95 -9.05 -7.82 -15.53
CA SER A 95 -10.36 -8.44 -15.81
C SER A 95 -11.01 -9.03 -14.56
N LYS A 96 -10.21 -9.35 -13.53
CA LYS A 96 -10.70 -9.86 -12.24
C LYS A 96 -11.50 -8.82 -11.46
N PHE A 97 -11.28 -7.53 -11.69
CA PHE A 97 -12.09 -6.47 -11.09
C PHE A 97 -13.50 -6.38 -11.68
N ALA A 98 -13.71 -6.82 -12.93
CA ALA A 98 -15.04 -6.80 -13.55
C ALA A 98 -16.06 -7.72 -12.84
N GLN A 99 -15.57 -8.68 -12.06
CA GLN A 99 -16.40 -9.61 -11.29
C GLN A 99 -16.83 -9.02 -9.93
N ILE A 100 -16.44 -7.77 -9.64
CA ILE A 100 -16.61 -7.15 -8.34
C ILE A 100 -17.24 -5.76 -8.55
N VAL A 101 -18.35 -5.48 -7.85
CA VAL A 101 -18.96 -4.15 -7.82
C VAL A 101 -18.64 -3.48 -6.48
N PRO A 102 -17.56 -2.70 -6.37
CA PRO A 102 -17.29 -1.94 -5.16
C PRO A 102 -18.24 -0.74 -5.05
N CYS A 103 -19.04 -0.71 -4.00
CA CYS A 103 -19.80 0.46 -3.53
C CYS A 103 -20.83 1.05 -4.51
N GLY A 104 -21.39 0.28 -5.45
CA GLY A 104 -22.40 0.80 -6.40
C GLY A 104 -21.85 1.83 -7.40
N ILE A 105 -20.52 1.96 -7.48
CA ILE A 105 -19.82 2.85 -8.40
C ILE A 105 -19.55 2.05 -9.68
N THR A 106 -20.44 2.17 -10.66
CA THR A 106 -20.34 1.47 -11.95
C THR A 106 -19.60 2.28 -13.01
N ASP A 107 -19.38 3.57 -12.77
CA ASP A 107 -18.78 4.54 -13.71
C ASP A 107 -17.25 4.70 -13.54
N ARG A 108 -16.66 4.12 -12.49
CA ARG A 108 -15.23 4.26 -12.20
C ARG A 108 -14.46 2.99 -12.54
N ARG A 109 -13.38 3.14 -13.31
CA ARG A 109 -12.54 2.05 -13.78
C ARG A 109 -11.39 1.77 -12.82
N VAL A 110 -10.72 0.64 -13.00
CA VAL A 110 -9.39 0.37 -12.43
C VAL A 110 -8.34 0.50 -13.53
N THR A 111 -7.11 0.82 -13.15
CA THR A 111 -5.94 0.86 -14.05
C THR A 111 -4.73 0.24 -13.35
N SER A 112 -3.62 0.08 -14.07
CA SER A 112 -2.35 -0.41 -13.57
C SER A 112 -1.17 0.38 -14.14
N MET A 113 0.00 0.25 -13.53
CA MET A 113 1.24 0.79 -14.09
C MET A 113 1.50 0.22 -15.48
N ALA A 114 1.23 -1.08 -15.69
CA ALA A 114 1.34 -1.76 -16.97
C ALA A 114 0.47 -1.15 -18.07
N GLN A 115 -0.79 -0.84 -17.76
CA GLN A 115 -1.69 -0.21 -18.72
C GLN A 115 -1.26 1.23 -19.05
N LEU A 116 -0.63 1.94 -18.12
CA LEU A 116 -0.21 3.34 -18.30
C LEU A 116 1.16 3.48 -18.98
N LEU A 117 2.10 2.56 -18.71
CA LEU A 117 3.50 2.66 -19.13
C LEU A 117 3.89 1.64 -20.21
N GLY A 118 3.09 0.60 -20.44
CA GLY A 118 3.39 -0.44 -21.42
C GLY A 118 4.74 -1.10 -21.19
N ALA A 119 5.60 -1.10 -22.20
CA ALA A 119 6.94 -1.69 -22.12
C ALA A 119 7.87 -1.00 -21.10
N SER A 120 7.54 0.22 -20.65
CA SER A 120 8.31 0.96 -19.63
C SER A 120 7.88 0.65 -18.19
N THR A 121 7.05 -0.38 -17.99
CA THR A 121 6.57 -0.76 -16.66
C THR A 121 7.72 -1.25 -15.78
N PRO A 122 7.90 -0.68 -14.57
CA PRO A 122 8.98 -1.09 -13.70
C PRO A 122 8.75 -2.49 -13.14
N GLU A 123 9.84 -3.22 -12.88
CA GLU A 123 9.77 -4.47 -12.17
C GLU A 123 9.30 -4.27 -10.72
N MET A 124 8.62 -5.28 -10.17
CA MET A 124 8.08 -5.26 -8.80
C MET A 124 9.10 -4.82 -7.74
N PRO A 125 10.38 -5.25 -7.75
CA PRO A 125 11.37 -4.81 -6.76
C PRO A 125 11.64 -3.29 -6.79
N ALA A 126 11.59 -2.66 -7.96
CA ALA A 126 11.76 -1.21 -8.08
C ALA A 126 10.57 -0.48 -7.44
N VAL A 127 9.35 -0.96 -7.68
CA VAL A 127 8.13 -0.42 -7.06
C VAL A 127 8.16 -0.60 -5.54
N GLN A 128 8.54 -1.78 -5.04
CA GLN A 128 8.73 -2.05 -3.62
C GLN A 128 9.73 -1.10 -2.96
N HIS A 129 10.88 -0.88 -3.61
CA HIS A 129 11.91 0.03 -3.13
C HIS A 129 11.39 1.48 -3.04
N SER A 130 10.75 1.96 -4.10
CA SER A 130 10.14 3.30 -4.14
C SER A 130 9.12 3.46 -3.01
N VAL A 131 8.18 2.53 -2.88
CA VAL A 131 7.14 2.55 -1.84
C VAL A 131 7.74 2.52 -0.44
N ALA A 132 8.69 1.63 -0.16
CA ALA A 132 9.33 1.57 1.15
C ALA A 132 10.02 2.90 1.49
N ARG A 133 10.81 3.44 0.55
CA ARG A 133 11.49 4.73 0.71
C ARG A 133 10.53 5.88 0.97
N ARG A 134 9.45 5.98 0.17
CA ARG A 134 8.43 7.03 0.31
C ARG A 134 7.64 6.88 1.61
N TYR A 135 7.33 5.65 2.01
CA TYR A 135 6.68 5.35 3.29
C TYR A 135 7.55 5.79 4.47
N GLY A 136 8.83 5.42 4.48
CA GLY A 136 9.77 5.85 5.51
C GLY A 136 9.83 7.37 5.65
N ARG A 137 9.96 8.09 4.54
CA ARG A 137 9.93 9.57 4.54
C ARG A 137 8.61 10.13 5.07
N GLY A 138 7.48 9.63 4.57
CA GLY A 138 6.15 10.07 5.00
C GLY A 138 5.84 9.78 6.46
N MET A 139 6.47 8.76 7.04
CA MET A 139 6.28 8.39 8.44
C MET A 139 7.37 8.94 9.38
N GLY A 140 8.44 9.54 8.85
CA GLY A 140 9.62 9.94 9.64
C GLY A 140 10.48 8.77 10.10
N TYR A 141 10.43 7.64 9.39
CA TYR A 141 11.20 6.44 9.70
C TYR A 141 12.39 6.24 8.78
N ARG A 142 13.49 5.73 9.36
CA ARG A 142 14.60 5.18 8.58
C ARG A 142 14.25 3.75 8.18
N MET A 143 14.17 3.49 6.89
CA MET A 143 13.90 2.15 6.37
C MET A 143 15.18 1.31 6.34
N GLY A 144 15.10 0.09 6.84
CA GLY A 144 16.15 -0.92 6.74
C GLY A 144 15.62 -2.15 6.01
N ARG A 145 16.52 -2.92 5.40
CA ARG A 145 16.19 -4.22 4.81
C ARG A 145 16.43 -5.29 5.87
N ILE A 146 15.40 -6.06 6.19
CA ILE A 146 15.55 -7.20 7.09
C ILE A 146 16.07 -8.37 6.24
N ARG A 147 17.19 -8.98 6.63
CA ARG A 147 17.65 -10.24 6.03
C ARG A 147 16.75 -11.36 6.57
N ASN A 148 16.35 -12.31 5.72
CA ASN A 148 15.41 -13.38 6.08
C ASN A 148 15.78 -14.16 7.36
N SER A 149 17.06 -14.23 7.72
CA SER A 149 17.53 -14.86 8.97
C SER A 149 17.03 -14.20 10.26
N LEU A 150 16.55 -12.95 10.21
CA LEU A 150 16.11 -12.18 11.37
C LEU A 150 14.59 -12.19 11.58
N VAL A 151 13.80 -12.63 10.60
CA VAL A 151 12.32 -12.65 10.70
C VAL A 151 11.86 -13.60 11.81
N GLY A 152 12.59 -14.68 12.05
CA GLY A 152 12.32 -15.61 13.17
C GLY A 152 12.68 -15.05 14.55
N GLN A 153 13.58 -14.07 14.65
CA GLN A 153 14.03 -13.53 15.94
C GLN A 153 13.13 -12.41 16.48
N LEU A 154 12.44 -11.69 15.59
CA LEU A 154 11.46 -10.64 15.98
C LEU A 154 10.12 -11.19 16.47
N ALA A 155 9.88 -12.50 16.30
CA ALA A 155 8.63 -13.17 16.68
C ALA A 155 8.64 -13.73 18.12
N SER A 156 9.76 -13.63 18.85
CA SER A 156 9.89 -14.12 20.22
C SER A 156 9.48 -13.03 21.23
N PRO A 157 8.42 -13.21 22.04
CA PRO A 157 8.05 -12.27 23.07
C PRO A 157 9.01 -12.44 24.27
N GLY A 158 10.12 -11.69 24.25
CA GLY A 158 11.04 -11.60 25.38
C GLY A 158 12.50 -11.63 24.93
N GLY A 159 13.12 -10.46 24.83
CA GLY A 159 14.54 -10.34 24.52
C GLY A 159 14.96 -8.88 24.46
N SER A 160 15.43 -8.35 25.59
CA SER A 160 16.14 -7.09 25.68
C SER A 160 17.45 -7.14 24.87
N GLU A 161 17.79 -5.98 24.29
CA GLU A 161 19.05 -5.62 23.61
C GLU A 161 19.26 -6.10 22.16
N MET A 162 18.98 -5.21 21.20
CA MET A 162 19.43 -5.33 19.82
C MET A 162 20.80 -4.65 19.66
N ARG A 163 21.89 -5.44 19.74
CA ARG A 163 23.21 -5.03 19.23
C ARG A 163 23.18 -5.07 17.70
N THR A 164 23.31 -3.92 17.07
CA THR A 164 23.51 -3.83 15.62
C THR A 164 25.01 -3.77 15.36
N THR A 165 25.61 -4.86 14.89
CA THR A 165 26.95 -4.82 14.30
C THR A 165 26.79 -4.36 12.85
N VAL A 166 27.50 -3.28 12.51
CA VAL A 166 27.59 -2.73 11.16
C VAL A 166 28.87 -3.29 10.55
N GLU A 167 28.74 -4.06 9.47
CA GLU A 167 29.78 -4.27 8.46
C GLU A 167 29.15 -4.01 7.09
#